data_AF-M7BS56-F1
#
_entry.id   AF-M7BS56-F1
#
_cell.length_a   1.000
_cell.length_b   1.000
_cell.length_c   1.000
_cell.angle_alpha   90.00
_cell.angle_beta   90.00
_cell.angle_gamma   90.00
#
_symmetry.space_group_name_H-M   'P 1'
#
loop_
_entity.id
_entity.type
_entity.pdbx_description
1 polymer ?
#
loop_
_entity_poly.entity_id
_entity_poly.type
_entity_poly.pdbx_seq_one_letter_code
_entity_poly.pdbx_strand_id
1 'polypeptide(L)'
;MDGVAEAEEWHPTHLRVAVLSARSLRAKGGAGSSSPYVVIQLQKQKYMTSVVPHSLTPEWREECTLQLPSRLDNTKEHSLVLTAMHHSLHRPDQFLGRLCLPLAQLFCDKARRKNE
;
A
#
# COMPACT_ATOMS: atom_id res chain seq x y z
N MET A 1 -45.98 14.08 5.78
CA MET A 1 -45.10 13.46 6.80
C MET A 1 -43.89 12.92 6.06
N ASP A 2 -42.96 13.85 5.86
CA ASP A 2 -41.51 13.70 5.87
C ASP A 2 -40.92 12.49 5.13
N GLY A 3 -40.80 12.64 3.81
CA GLY A 3 -39.78 11.95 3.04
C GLY A 3 -38.43 12.53 3.44
N VAL A 4 -37.73 11.83 4.32
CA VAL A 4 -36.35 12.16 4.69
C VAL A 4 -35.49 11.85 3.47
N ALA A 5 -35.14 12.89 2.71
CA ALA A 5 -34.06 12.82 1.75
C ALA A 5 -32.79 12.56 2.57
N GLU A 6 -32.37 11.30 2.66
CA GLU A 6 -31.04 10.95 3.15
C GLU A 6 -30.05 11.76 2.29
N ALA A 7 -29.37 12.71 2.92
CA ALA A 7 -28.32 13.47 2.27
C ALA A 7 -27.29 12.45 1.78
N GLU A 8 -27.08 12.39 0.46
CA GLU A 8 -26.05 11.56 -0.18
C GLU A 8 -24.69 11.92 0.46
N GLU A 9 -24.30 11.13 1.44
CA GLU A 9 -23.04 11.30 2.16
C GLU A 9 -21.92 11.00 1.18
N TRP A 10 -21.08 12.00 0.90
CA TRP A 10 -19.98 11.81 -0.03
C TRP A 10 -19.00 10.78 0.51
N HIS A 11 -18.86 9.66 -0.19
CA HIS A 11 -17.91 8.61 0.15
C HIS A 11 -16.72 8.62 -0.83
N PRO A 12 -15.48 8.55 -0.33
CA PRO A 12 -14.32 8.42 -1.20
C PRO A 12 -14.37 7.08 -1.95
N THR A 13 -14.23 7.12 -3.27
CA THR A 13 -14.35 5.94 -4.15
C THR A 13 -13.00 5.33 -4.52
N HIS A 14 -11.91 6.08 -4.35
CA HIS A 14 -10.58 5.66 -4.76
C HIS A 14 -9.52 6.01 -3.72
N LEU A 15 -8.53 5.13 -3.59
CA LEU A 15 -7.31 5.34 -2.80
C LEU A 15 -6.11 5.39 -3.73
N ARG A 16 -5.39 6.50 -3.69
CA ARG A 16 -4.14 6.68 -4.42
C ARG A 16 -2.97 6.33 -3.50
N VAL A 17 -2.10 5.43 -3.95
CA VAL A 17 -0.96 4.92 -3.19
C VAL A 17 0.30 5.19 -3.98
N ALA A 18 1.19 6.01 -3.42
CA ALA A 18 2.50 6.28 -3.99
C ALA A 18 3.59 5.57 -3.15
N VAL A 19 4.34 4.69 -3.77
CA VAL A 19 5.50 4.01 -3.17
C VAL A 19 6.75 4.76 -3.61
N LEU A 20 7.29 5.59 -2.71
CA LEU A 20 8.41 6.47 -3.03
C LEU A 20 9.74 5.72 -2.93
N SER A 21 10.09 5.30 -1.73
CA SER A 21 11.36 4.64 -1.44
C SER A 21 11.28 3.79 -0.18
N ALA A 22 12.26 2.90 -0.01
CA ALA A 22 12.52 2.23 1.25
C ALA A 22 13.98 2.44 1.63
N ARG A 23 14.31 2.18 2.90
CA ARG A 23 15.67 2.32 3.41
C ARG A 23 15.99 1.20 4.38
N SER A 24 17.28 0.89 4.48
CA SER A 24 17.79 -0.07 5.46
C SER A 24 17.14 -1.45 5.34
N LEU A 25 16.84 -1.88 4.10
CA LEU A 25 16.29 -3.20 3.85
C LEU A 25 17.30 -4.28 4.21
N ARG A 26 16.79 -5.45 4.61
CA ARG A 26 17.62 -6.63 4.84
C ARG A 26 18.24 -7.10 3.52
N ALA A 27 19.53 -7.39 3.54
CA ALA A 27 20.21 -8.08 2.45
C ALA A 27 19.71 -9.52 2.35
N LYS A 28 19.15 -9.89 1.20
CA LYS A 28 18.61 -11.22 0.91
C LYS A 28 19.13 -11.83 -0.39
N GLY A 29 19.76 -11.02 -1.24
CA GLY A 29 20.41 -11.43 -2.47
C GLY A 29 21.92 -11.62 -2.31
N GLY A 30 22.59 -11.83 -3.44
CA GLY A 30 24.05 -11.95 -3.49
C GLY A 30 24.77 -10.67 -3.08
N ALA A 31 26.02 -10.82 -2.65
CA ALA A 31 26.94 -9.73 -2.31
C ALA A 31 26.41 -8.71 -1.29
N GLY A 32 25.54 -9.14 -0.37
CA GLY A 32 24.98 -8.24 0.65
C GLY A 32 23.93 -7.26 0.12
N SER A 33 23.35 -7.53 -1.04
CA SER A 33 22.32 -6.68 -1.66
C SER A 33 20.92 -7.31 -1.60
N SER A 34 19.91 -6.59 -2.06
CA SER A 34 18.58 -7.11 -2.36
C SER A 34 18.10 -6.50 -3.67
N SER A 35 17.23 -7.20 -4.39
CA SER A 35 16.50 -6.66 -5.53
C SER A 35 15.04 -6.43 -5.14
N PRO A 36 14.71 -5.35 -4.41
CA PRO A 36 13.40 -5.19 -3.81
C PRO A 36 12.31 -4.71 -4.79
N TYR A 37 11.09 -5.17 -4.57
CA TYR A 37 9.85 -4.61 -5.10
C TYR A 37 8.78 -4.60 -4.01
N VAL A 38 7.71 -3.82 -4.21
CA VAL A 38 6.58 -3.74 -3.27
C VAL A 38 5.32 -4.25 -3.93
N VAL A 39 4.65 -5.18 -3.24
CA VAL A 39 3.27 -5.57 -3.53
C VAL A 39 2.34 -4.66 -2.74
N ILE A 40 1.46 -3.98 -3.45
CA ILE A 40 0.38 -3.15 -2.90
C ILE A 40 -0.91 -3.94 -3.04
N GLN A 41 -1.59 -4.22 -1.94
CA GLN A 41 -2.82 -5.02 -1.94
C GLN A 41 -3.93 -4.31 -1.16
N LEU A 42 -5.11 -4.24 -1.76
CA LEU A 42 -6.36 -3.86 -1.11
C LEU A 42 -7.45 -4.83 -1.55
N GLN A 43 -8.02 -5.58 -0.62
CA GLN A 43 -8.99 -6.65 -0.92
C GLN A 43 -8.45 -7.62 -2.01
N LYS A 44 -9.12 -7.66 -3.17
CA LYS A 44 -8.76 -8.48 -4.34
C LYS A 44 -7.82 -7.76 -5.32
N GLN A 45 -7.62 -6.45 -5.14
CA GLN A 45 -6.76 -5.66 -6.01
C GLN A 45 -5.31 -5.78 -5.57
N LYS A 46 -4.43 -6.02 -6.53
CA LYS A 46 -3.00 -6.14 -6.31
C LYS A 46 -2.25 -5.36 -7.39
N TYR A 47 -1.30 -4.55 -6.96
CA TYR A 47 -0.34 -3.85 -7.81
C TYR A 47 1.07 -4.21 -7.35
N MET A 48 2.03 -4.19 -8.28
CA MET A 48 3.43 -4.49 -7.99
C MET A 48 4.27 -3.39 -8.63
N THR A 49 5.21 -2.84 -7.85
CA THR A 49 6.19 -1.90 -8.39
C THR A 49 7.21 -2.61 -9.28
N SER A 50 8.01 -1.85 -10.00
CA SER A 50 9.24 -2.36 -10.59
C SER A 50 10.19 -2.94 -9.54
N VAL A 51 11.08 -3.82 -9.99
CA VAL A 51 12.17 -4.38 -9.18
C VAL A 51 13.38 -3.45 -9.32
N VAL A 52 13.89 -2.94 -8.20
CA VAL A 52 15.15 -2.20 -8.18
C VAL A 52 16.28 -3.20 -7.90
N PRO A 53 17.25 -3.42 -8.79
CA PRO A 53 18.30 -4.40 -8.57
C PRO A 53 19.34 -3.91 -7.55
N HIS A 54 19.88 -4.83 -6.75
CA HIS A 54 21.07 -4.62 -5.91
C HIS A 54 21.04 -3.38 -4.98
N SER A 55 19.89 -3.08 -4.36
CA SER A 55 19.72 -1.94 -3.46
C SER A 55 19.10 -2.31 -2.12
N LEU A 56 19.64 -1.73 -1.04
CA LEU A 56 19.02 -1.73 0.30
C LEU A 56 18.27 -0.41 0.60
N THR A 57 18.36 0.54 -0.32
CA THR A 57 17.72 1.86 -0.28
C THR A 57 17.04 2.15 -1.63
N PRO A 58 16.07 1.34 -2.06
CA PRO A 58 15.45 1.48 -3.37
C PRO A 58 14.57 2.74 -3.46
N GLU A 59 14.51 3.31 -4.65
CA GLU A 59 13.53 4.32 -5.03
C GLU A 59 12.67 3.78 -6.19
N TRP A 60 11.35 3.82 -6.03
CA TRP A 60 10.40 3.41 -7.07
C TRP A 60 9.71 4.63 -7.67
N ARG A 61 9.19 5.51 -6.81
CA ARG A 61 8.41 6.70 -7.22
C ARG A 61 7.23 6.32 -8.12
N GLU A 62 6.63 5.17 -7.82
CA GLU A 62 5.51 4.60 -8.56
C GLU A 62 4.20 4.83 -7.81
N GLU A 63 3.12 5.04 -8.56
CA GLU A 63 1.80 5.30 -8.01
C GLU A 63 0.77 4.37 -8.64
N CYS A 64 -0.17 3.89 -7.82
CA CYS A 64 -1.35 3.20 -8.29
C CYS A 64 -2.62 3.75 -7.65
N THR A 65 -3.75 3.54 -8.31
CA THR A 65 -5.07 3.86 -7.77
C THR A 65 -5.84 2.56 -7.53
N LEU A 66 -6.35 2.41 -6.33
CA LEU A 66 -7.17 1.28 -5.88
C LEU A 66 -8.60 1.75 -5.67
N GLN A 67 -9.57 0.87 -5.90
CA GLN A 67 -10.97 1.19 -5.67
C GLN A 67 -11.30 0.91 -4.22
N LEU A 68 -12.02 1.84 -3.61
CA LEU A 68 -12.52 1.66 -2.25
C LEU A 68 -13.85 0.90 -2.29
N PRO A 69 -14.12 0.08 -1.27
CA PRO A 69 -15.42 -0.55 -1.13
C PRO A 69 -16.50 0.50 -0.89
N SER A 70 -17.71 0.22 -1.36
CA SER A 70 -18.87 1.11 -1.23
C SER A 70 -19.21 1.45 0.21
N ARG A 71 -18.89 0.54 1.14
CA ARG A 71 -19.04 0.74 2.58
C ARG A 71 -17.70 0.51 3.27
N LEU A 72 -17.20 1.56 3.91
CA LEU A 72 -16.00 1.53 4.72
C LEU A 72 -16.40 1.16 6.16
N ASP A 73 -16.55 -0.14 6.42
CA ASP A 73 -16.69 -0.63 7.79
C ASP A 73 -15.30 -0.92 8.41
N ASN A 74 -15.25 -1.18 9.71
CA ASN A 74 -13.98 -1.39 10.43
C ASN A 74 -13.50 -2.84 10.38
N THR A 75 -13.91 -3.63 9.38
CA THR A 75 -13.43 -5.01 9.23
C THR A 75 -11.99 -5.06 8.72
N LYS A 76 -11.28 -6.14 9.07
CA LYS A 76 -9.90 -6.39 8.63
C LYS A 76 -9.77 -6.51 7.11
N GLU A 77 -10.87 -6.80 6.41
CA GLU A 77 -10.94 -6.90 4.95
C GLU A 77 -10.65 -5.56 4.27
N HIS A 78 -10.81 -4.46 5.00
CA HIS A 78 -10.55 -3.10 4.56
C HIS A 78 -9.19 -2.60 5.06
N SER A 79 -8.12 -3.34 4.77
CA SER A 79 -6.75 -2.92 5.08
C SER A 79 -5.90 -2.82 3.82
N LEU A 80 -5.19 -1.71 3.67
CA LEU A 80 -4.11 -1.58 2.69
C LEU A 80 -2.89 -2.34 3.21
N VAL A 81 -2.43 -3.32 2.45
CA VAL A 81 -1.25 -4.12 2.78
C VAL A 81 -0.14 -3.82 1.78
N LEU A 82 1.00 -3.35 2.27
CA LEU A 82 2.23 -3.18 1.48
C LEU A 82 3.22 -4.25 1.90
N THR A 83 3.70 -5.06 0.96
CA THR A 83 4.66 -6.13 1.22
C THR A 83 5.91 -5.91 0.38
N ALA A 84 7.04 -5.63 1.02
CA ALA A 84 8.34 -5.56 0.38
C ALA A 84 8.92 -6.97 0.24
N MET A 85 9.36 -7.31 -0.97
CA MET A 85 9.89 -8.62 -1.33
C MET A 85 11.22 -8.45 -2.07
N HIS A 86 12.14 -9.39 -1.89
CA HIS A 86 13.34 -9.53 -2.69
C HIS A 86 13.04 -10.46 -3.87
N HIS A 87 13.18 -9.94 -5.09
CA HIS A 87 13.10 -10.72 -6.31
C HIS A 87 14.36 -11.58 -6.51
N SER A 88 14.17 -12.87 -6.76
CA SER A 88 15.25 -13.83 -7.05
C SER A 88 14.97 -14.60 -8.35
N LEU A 89 15.96 -14.70 -9.23
CA LEU A 89 15.82 -15.43 -10.51
C LEU A 89 15.81 -16.95 -10.33
N HIS A 90 16.52 -17.46 -9.33
CA HIS A 90 16.75 -18.90 -9.14
C HIS A 90 16.09 -19.47 -7.88
N ARG A 91 15.44 -18.63 -7.08
CA ARG A 91 14.86 -18.98 -5.78
C ARG A 91 13.51 -18.29 -5.65
N PRO A 92 12.59 -18.81 -4.82
CA PRO A 92 11.39 -18.08 -4.47
C PRO A 92 11.73 -16.72 -3.87
N ASP A 93 10.92 -15.72 -4.20
CA ASP A 93 11.08 -14.37 -3.68
C ASP A 93 11.01 -14.37 -2.14
N GLN A 94 11.89 -13.59 -1.52
CA GLN A 94 12.04 -13.58 -0.07
C GLN A 94 11.41 -12.35 0.55
N PHE A 95 10.74 -12.53 1.68
CA PHE A 95 10.13 -11.44 2.43
C PHE A 95 11.16 -10.45 3.01
N LEU A 96 10.90 -9.15 2.83
CA LEU A 96 11.71 -8.06 3.38
C LEU A 96 10.97 -7.23 4.44
N GLY A 97 9.65 -7.12 4.36
CA GLY A 97 8.84 -6.37 5.32
C GLY A 97 7.38 -6.24 4.91
N ARG A 98 6.50 -5.95 5.86
CA ARG A 98 5.07 -5.75 5.62
C ARG A 98 4.56 -4.58 6.44
N LEU A 99 3.74 -3.74 5.82
CA LEU A 99 2.92 -2.73 6.46
C LEU A 99 1.45 -3.07 6.23
N CYS A 100 0.64 -2.97 7.27
CA CYS A 100 -0.81 -3.18 7.21
C CYS A 100 -1.48 -1.93 7.79
N LEU A 101 -2.26 -1.23 6.97
CA LEU A 101 -2.95 0.02 7.33
C LEU A 101 -4.46 -0.18 7.18
N PRO A 102 -5.21 -0.29 8.28
CA PRO A 102 -6.66 -0.27 8.24
C PRO A 102 -7.16 1.01 7.56
N LEU A 103 -8.08 0.88 6.60
CA LEU A 103 -8.62 2.00 5.85
C LEU A 103 -9.25 3.04 6.78
N ALA A 104 -9.93 2.63 7.85
CA ALA A 104 -10.49 3.53 8.87
C ALA A 104 -9.41 4.48 9.47
N GLN A 105 -8.19 3.99 9.70
CA GLN A 105 -7.09 4.81 10.22
C GLN A 105 -6.58 5.82 9.18
N LEU A 106 -6.58 5.44 7.89
CA LEU A 106 -6.16 6.34 6.80
C LEU A 106 -7.13 7.51 6.59
N PHE A 107 -8.42 7.31 6.84
CA PHE A 107 -9.41 8.38 6.72
C PHE A 107 -9.40 9.33 7.91
N CYS A 108 -9.22 8.84 9.14
CA CYS A 108 -9.08 9.70 10.31
C CYS A 108 -7.83 10.58 10.26
N ASP A 109 -6.73 10.09 9.68
CA ASP A 109 -5.47 10.84 9.57
C ASP A 109 -5.54 12.03 8.59
N LYS A 110 -6.44 11.99 7.59
CA LYS A 110 -6.66 13.14 6.68
C LYS A 110 -7.22 14.37 7.39
N ALA A 111 -7.91 14.21 8.51
CA ALA A 111 -8.36 15.33 9.34
C ALA A 111 -7.19 16.02 10.08
N ARG A 112 -6.05 15.34 10.23
CA ARG A 112 -4.90 15.82 11.00
C ARG A 112 -3.80 16.48 10.15
N ARG A 113 -3.80 16.29 8.83
CA ARG A 113 -2.79 16.86 7.90
C ARG A 113 -3.24 18.12 7.15
N LYS A 114 -4.16 18.91 7.72
CA LYS A 114 -4.26 20.36 7.43
C LYS A 114 -3.37 21.08 8.43
N ASN A 115 -2.06 21.10 8.16
CA ASN A 115 -1.03 22.00 8.68
C ASN A 115 0.30 21.26 8.52
N GLU A 116 1.00 21.50 7.43
CA GLU A 116 2.31 22.17 7.43
C GLU A 116 2.72 22.48 5.99
#